data_AF-A0A9D1KWJ7-F1
#
_entry.id   AF-A0A9D1KWJ7-F1
#
_cell.length_a   1.000
_cell.length_b   1.000
_cell.length_c   1.000
_cell.angle_alpha   90.00
_cell.angle_beta   90.00
_cell.angle_gamma   90.00
#
_symmetry.space_group_name_H-M   'P 1'
#
loop_
_entity.id
_entity.type
_entity.pdbx_description
1 polymer ?
#
loop_
_entity_poly.entity_id
_entity_poly.type
_entity_poly.pdbx_seq_one_letter_code
_entity_poly.pdbx_strand_id
1 'polypeptide(L)'
;MTNEELVIKIQQGHSEYIGDLWVQVADFINMQAGKYLDNFPAHYRDLQGDMLSQAYFYFLGSFEGFDPEKGKYLTWLSFFLKSAFSDVIYYGRSRRQKADPLNVAISFDSPVDGTEDLRLEDMIVDDTAEAYYRRIEDADFWLSVNGLINTAIGHIRDDKGRDLVRYMFYNGCNIKEASKALYGNVSVPYDHYKRALRQLKDYLRRSTVKKEMEAIGLDDYVRGWGVRKWKEHKFTSSVELVAVRHIDKQMRREDIADIIK
;
A
#
# COMPACT_ATOMS: atom_id res chain seq x y z
N MET A 1 0.67 -19.51 -53.27
CA MET A 1 -0.63 -18.94 -52.86
C MET A 1 -0.36 -17.88 -51.82
N THR A 2 -0.99 -16.72 -51.92
CA THR A 2 -0.79 -15.62 -50.98
C THR A 2 -1.52 -15.89 -49.66
N ASN A 3 -1.14 -15.17 -48.61
CA ASN A 3 -1.84 -15.23 -47.32
C ASN A 3 -3.32 -14.88 -47.49
N GLU A 4 -3.63 -13.87 -48.30
CA GLU A 4 -4.99 -13.43 -48.57
C GLU A 4 -5.82 -14.51 -49.27
N GLU A 5 -5.27 -15.15 -50.31
CA GLU A 5 -5.93 -16.26 -51.02
C GLU A 5 -6.22 -17.46 -50.10
N LEU A 6 -5.27 -17.78 -49.21
CA LEU A 6 -5.42 -18.83 -48.20
C LEU A 6 -6.58 -18.53 -47.26
N VAL A 7 -6.66 -17.30 -46.73
CA VAL A 7 -7.74 -16.90 -45.80
C VAL A 7 -9.11 -16.98 -46.47
N ILE A 8 -9.24 -16.53 -47.71
CA ILE A 8 -10.51 -16.60 -48.46
C ILE A 8 -10.96 -18.05 -48.66
N LYS A 9 -10.04 -18.97 -48.99
CA LYS A 9 -10.37 -20.40 -49.09
C LYS A 9 -10.81 -20.98 -47.74
N ILE A 10 -10.12 -20.61 -46.65
CA ILE A 10 -10.49 -21.05 -45.29
C ILE A 10 -11.90 -20.53 -44.94
N GLN A 11 -12.22 -19.28 -45.25
CA GLN A 11 -13.57 -18.71 -45.08
C GLN A 11 -14.64 -19.44 -45.90
N GLN A 12 -14.27 -20.03 -47.05
CA GLN A 12 -15.15 -20.87 -47.89
C GLN A 12 -15.30 -22.31 -47.36
N GLY A 13 -14.68 -22.65 -46.23
CA GLY A 13 -14.79 -23.97 -45.58
C GLY A 13 -13.61 -24.91 -45.85
N HIS A 14 -12.58 -24.47 -46.59
CA HIS A 14 -11.40 -25.28 -46.87
C HIS A 14 -10.38 -25.23 -45.73
N SER A 15 -10.70 -25.93 -44.63
CA SER A 15 -9.88 -25.98 -43.41
C SER A 15 -8.48 -26.60 -43.60
N GLU A 16 -8.27 -27.39 -44.66
CA GLU A 16 -6.99 -28.01 -45.01
C GLU A 16 -5.85 -26.99 -45.19
N TYR A 17 -6.19 -25.75 -45.58
CA TYR A 17 -5.22 -24.68 -45.82
C TYR A 17 -4.76 -23.94 -44.55
N ILE A 18 -5.35 -24.23 -43.38
CA ILE A 18 -4.97 -23.57 -42.12
C ILE A 18 -3.50 -23.85 -41.78
N GLY A 19 -3.03 -25.09 -41.99
CA GLY A 19 -1.64 -25.47 -41.76
C GLY A 19 -0.66 -24.71 -42.65
N ASP A 20 -0.97 -24.63 -43.95
CA ASP A 20 -0.14 -23.90 -44.92
C ASP A 20 -0.03 -22.41 -44.57
N LEU A 21 -1.15 -21.79 -44.19
CA LEU A 21 -1.18 -20.40 -43.78
C LEU A 21 -0.38 -20.18 -42.49
N TRP A 22 -0.52 -21.07 -41.50
CA TRP A 22 0.26 -20.99 -40.27
C TRP A 22 1.76 -21.00 -40.54
N VAL A 23 2.23 -21.93 -41.38
CA VAL A 23 3.66 -22.01 -41.76
C VAL A 23 4.14 -20.69 -42.41
N GLN A 24 3.29 -20.03 -43.21
CA GLN A 24 3.65 -18.76 -43.84
C GLN A 24 3.70 -17.57 -42.87
N VAL A 25 2.87 -17.56 -41.82
CA VAL A 25 2.79 -16.42 -40.89
C VAL A 25 3.54 -16.61 -39.57
N ALA A 26 3.94 -17.84 -39.22
CA ALA A 26 4.56 -18.15 -37.92
C ALA A 26 5.83 -17.33 -37.65
N ASP A 27 6.74 -17.20 -38.62
CA ASP A 27 7.96 -16.41 -38.46
C ASP A 27 7.67 -14.91 -38.26
N PHE A 28 6.64 -14.41 -38.95
CA PHE A 28 6.17 -13.04 -38.75
C PHE A 28 5.63 -12.85 -37.33
N ILE A 29 4.80 -13.78 -36.84
CA ILE A 29 4.26 -13.75 -35.47
C ILE A 29 5.41 -13.78 -34.46
N ASN A 30 6.37 -14.69 -34.64
CA ASN A 30 7.52 -14.83 -33.77
C ASN A 30 8.37 -13.56 -33.72
N MET A 31 8.60 -12.91 -34.87
CA MET A 31 9.25 -11.61 -34.94
C MET A 31 8.46 -10.53 -34.18
N GLN A 32 7.13 -10.49 -34.30
CA GLN A 32 6.29 -9.52 -33.57
C GLN A 32 6.32 -9.78 -32.06
N ALA A 33 6.34 -11.04 -31.63
CA ALA A 33 6.47 -11.41 -30.22
C ALA A 33 7.79 -10.89 -29.63
N GLY A 34 8.92 -11.10 -30.33
CA GLY A 34 10.22 -10.56 -29.93
C GLY A 34 10.20 -9.03 -29.78
N LYS A 35 9.65 -8.31 -30.77
CA LYS A 35 9.48 -6.85 -30.71
C LYS A 35 8.58 -6.38 -29.58
N TYR A 36 7.55 -7.15 -29.26
CA TYR A 36 6.65 -6.84 -28.16
C TYR A 36 7.38 -6.95 -26.81
N LEU A 37 8.16 -8.03 -26.65
CA LEU A 37 8.98 -8.32 -25.47
C LEU A 37 10.14 -7.34 -25.26
N ASP A 38 10.59 -6.61 -26.29
CA ASP A 38 11.59 -5.54 -26.15
C ASP A 38 11.16 -4.45 -25.15
N ASN A 39 9.85 -4.30 -24.90
CA ASN A 39 9.30 -3.31 -23.97
C ASN A 39 9.21 -3.83 -22.52
N PHE A 40 9.67 -5.05 -22.25
CA PHE A 40 9.56 -5.73 -20.96
C PHE A 40 10.95 -6.11 -20.41
N PRO A 41 11.07 -6.38 -19.10
CA PRO A 41 12.32 -6.85 -18.50
C PRO A 41 12.87 -8.10 -19.20
N ALA A 42 14.20 -8.25 -19.19
CA ALA A 42 14.89 -9.31 -19.95
C ALA A 42 14.40 -10.74 -19.65
N HIS A 43 13.94 -11.03 -18.43
CA HIS A 43 13.43 -12.35 -18.07
C HIS A 43 12.09 -12.70 -18.74
N TYR A 44 11.36 -11.73 -19.30
CA TYR A 44 10.14 -11.99 -20.08
C TYR A 44 10.43 -12.61 -21.45
N ARG A 45 11.70 -12.65 -21.89
CA ARG A 45 12.09 -13.24 -23.17
C ARG A 45 11.70 -14.70 -23.30
N ASP A 46 11.68 -15.43 -22.19
CA ASP A 46 11.30 -16.84 -22.15
C ASP A 46 9.83 -17.07 -22.54
N LEU A 47 8.98 -16.04 -22.45
CA LEU A 47 7.57 -16.09 -22.84
C LEU A 47 7.34 -16.01 -24.36
N GLN A 48 8.38 -15.84 -25.17
CA GLN A 48 8.22 -15.73 -26.62
C GLN A 48 7.57 -16.98 -27.24
N GLY A 49 7.90 -18.17 -26.74
CA GLY A 49 7.27 -19.42 -27.15
C GLY A 49 5.79 -19.49 -26.77
N ASP A 50 5.45 -19.00 -25.58
CA ASP A 50 4.06 -18.92 -25.10
C ASP A 50 3.25 -17.92 -25.93
N MET A 51 3.86 -16.80 -26.33
CA MET A 51 3.25 -15.83 -27.25
C MET A 51 2.95 -16.44 -28.62
N LEU A 52 3.86 -17.24 -29.17
CA LEU A 52 3.60 -17.94 -30.43
C LEU A 52 2.44 -18.94 -30.29
N SER A 53 2.42 -19.68 -29.17
CA SER A 53 1.38 -20.66 -28.87
C SER A 53 0.01 -19.99 -28.69
N GLN A 54 -0.06 -18.89 -27.93
CA GLN A 54 -1.28 -18.12 -27.73
C GLN A 54 -1.75 -17.42 -29.03
N ALA A 55 -0.80 -16.96 -29.84
CA ALA A 55 -1.11 -16.33 -31.12
C ALA A 55 -1.81 -17.29 -32.09
N TYR A 56 -1.61 -18.60 -31.99
CA TYR A 56 -2.33 -19.58 -32.81
C TYR A 56 -3.86 -19.49 -32.63
N PHE A 57 -4.35 -19.37 -31.40
CA PHE A 57 -5.79 -19.24 -31.13
C PHE A 57 -6.38 -17.94 -31.69
N TYR A 58 -5.63 -16.86 -31.58
CA TYR A 58 -6.00 -15.56 -32.13
C TYR A 58 -5.90 -15.52 -33.66
N PHE A 59 -4.96 -16.25 -34.24
CA PHE A 59 -4.82 -16.47 -35.67
C PHE A 59 -6.06 -17.18 -36.22
N LEU A 60 -6.54 -18.25 -35.57
CA LEU A 60 -7.78 -18.94 -35.97
C LEU A 60 -9.00 -17.99 -35.94
N GLY A 61 -9.09 -17.13 -34.92
CA GLY A 61 -10.17 -16.12 -34.82
C GLY A 61 -10.05 -14.98 -35.85
N SER A 62 -8.87 -14.74 -36.41
CA SER A 62 -8.63 -13.63 -37.34
C SER A 62 -9.23 -13.85 -38.74
N PHE A 63 -9.60 -15.08 -39.08
CA PHE A 63 -10.24 -15.38 -40.35
C PHE A 63 -11.62 -14.74 -40.43
N GLU A 64 -12.33 -14.65 -39.31
CA GLU A 64 -13.64 -14.02 -39.25
C GLU A 64 -13.49 -12.50 -39.46
N GLY A 65 -14.08 -11.99 -40.54
CA GLY A 65 -14.09 -10.55 -40.84
C GLY A 65 -12.87 -10.02 -41.59
N PHE A 66 -11.90 -10.86 -41.98
CA PHE A 66 -10.86 -10.43 -42.91
C PHE A 66 -11.46 -10.12 -44.30
N ASP A 67 -11.09 -8.97 -44.85
CA ASP A 67 -11.53 -8.47 -46.16
C ASP A 67 -10.30 -8.02 -46.97
N PRO A 68 -9.98 -8.70 -48.09
CA PRO A 68 -8.78 -8.41 -48.87
C PRO A 68 -8.81 -7.02 -49.52
N GLU A 69 -9.98 -6.42 -49.72
CA GLU A 69 -10.11 -5.06 -50.26
C GLU A 69 -9.73 -3.99 -49.23
N LYS A 70 -9.79 -4.31 -47.93
CA LYS A 70 -9.45 -3.39 -46.84
C LYS A 70 -7.98 -3.40 -46.45
N GLY A 71 -7.19 -4.35 -46.95
CA GLY A 71 -5.75 -4.37 -46.76
C GLY A 71 -5.14 -5.77 -46.68
N LYS A 72 -3.85 -5.80 -46.31
CA LYS A 72 -3.05 -7.03 -46.21
C LYS A 72 -3.38 -7.84 -44.95
N TYR A 73 -3.36 -9.16 -45.09
CA TYR A 73 -3.69 -10.07 -43.99
C TYR A 73 -2.72 -9.96 -42.82
N LEU A 74 -1.41 -9.78 -43.05
CA LEU A 74 -0.44 -9.60 -41.96
C LEU A 74 -0.74 -8.36 -41.11
N THR A 75 -1.18 -7.28 -41.74
CA THR A 75 -1.60 -6.06 -41.04
C THR A 75 -2.85 -6.33 -40.20
N TRP A 76 -3.83 -7.05 -40.75
CA TRP A 76 -5.03 -7.47 -40.02
C TRP A 76 -4.69 -8.37 -38.82
N LEU A 77 -3.90 -9.42 -39.05
CA LEU A 77 -3.44 -10.35 -38.02
C LEU A 77 -2.70 -9.64 -36.88
N SER A 78 -1.90 -8.62 -37.18
CA SER A 78 -1.19 -7.84 -36.16
C SER A 78 -2.10 -7.23 -35.09
N PHE A 79 -3.37 -6.91 -35.42
CA PHE A 79 -4.34 -6.43 -34.43
C PHE A 79 -4.72 -7.53 -33.42
N PHE A 80 -4.84 -8.78 -33.88
CA PHE A 80 -5.14 -9.93 -33.04
C PHE A 80 -3.93 -10.31 -32.17
N LEU A 81 -2.71 -10.24 -32.73
CA LEU A 81 -1.47 -10.54 -31.99
C LEU A 81 -1.29 -9.66 -30.75
N LYS A 82 -1.67 -8.38 -30.81
CA LYS A 82 -1.62 -7.50 -29.62
C LYS A 82 -2.45 -8.04 -28.45
N SER A 83 -3.58 -8.67 -28.76
CA SER A 83 -4.44 -9.27 -27.74
C SER A 83 -3.85 -10.60 -27.24
N ALA A 84 -3.36 -11.44 -28.16
CA ALA A 84 -2.66 -12.68 -27.80
C ALA A 84 -1.49 -12.44 -26.85
N PHE A 85 -0.62 -11.48 -27.18
CA PHE A 85 0.56 -11.19 -26.37
C PHE A 85 0.18 -10.54 -25.03
N SER A 86 -0.86 -9.69 -25.00
CA SER A 86 -1.38 -9.14 -23.75
C SER A 86 -1.91 -10.24 -22.82
N ASP A 87 -2.54 -11.30 -23.36
CA ASP A 87 -3.05 -12.39 -22.54
C ASP A 87 -1.92 -13.21 -21.91
N VAL A 88 -0.79 -13.38 -22.61
CA VAL A 88 0.40 -14.05 -22.04
C VAL A 88 1.00 -13.25 -20.90
N ILE A 89 1.14 -11.93 -21.05
CA ILE A 89 1.76 -11.09 -20.03
C ILE A 89 0.84 -10.91 -18.81
N TYR A 90 -0.44 -10.63 -19.04
CA TYR A 90 -1.33 -10.11 -17.99
C TYR A 90 -2.46 -11.07 -17.62
N TYR A 91 -2.48 -12.29 -18.18
CA TYR A 91 -3.59 -13.23 -18.03
C TYR A 91 -4.95 -12.64 -18.46
N GLY A 92 -4.93 -11.64 -19.35
CA GLY A 92 -6.13 -10.99 -19.88
C GLY A 92 -5.94 -9.52 -20.25
N ARG A 93 -7.08 -8.85 -20.49
CA ARG A 93 -7.13 -7.49 -21.05
C ARG A 93 -7.71 -6.44 -20.11
N SER A 94 -8.32 -6.85 -19.00
CA SER A 94 -8.98 -5.90 -18.10
C SER A 94 -7.96 -5.00 -17.40
N ARG A 95 -8.36 -3.77 -17.07
CA ARG A 95 -7.51 -2.84 -16.31
C ARG A 95 -7.09 -3.44 -14.96
N ARG A 96 -7.95 -4.27 -14.35
CA ARG A 96 -7.65 -4.98 -13.11
C ARG A 96 -6.52 -6.00 -13.30
N GLN A 97 -6.60 -6.84 -14.32
CA GLN A 97 -5.56 -7.84 -14.62
C GLN A 97 -4.22 -7.21 -14.94
N LYS A 98 -4.20 -6.12 -15.71
CA LYS A 98 -2.96 -5.38 -16.01
C LYS A 98 -2.35 -4.71 -14.77
N ALA A 99 -3.19 -4.33 -13.82
CA ALA A 99 -2.76 -3.74 -12.55
C ALA A 99 -2.53 -4.79 -11.45
N ASP A 100 -2.52 -6.09 -11.80
CA ASP A 100 -2.25 -7.14 -10.82
C ASP A 100 -0.82 -6.96 -10.26
N PRO A 101 -0.64 -6.94 -8.92
CA PRO A 101 0.67 -6.82 -8.30
C PRO A 101 1.68 -7.88 -8.77
N LEU A 102 1.22 -9.06 -9.21
CA LEU A 102 2.10 -10.10 -9.73
C LEU A 102 2.86 -9.67 -10.99
N ASN A 103 2.32 -8.74 -11.79
CA ASN A 103 2.98 -8.26 -13.01
C ASN A 103 4.16 -7.30 -12.74
N VAL A 104 4.27 -6.80 -11.51
CA VAL A 104 5.33 -5.87 -11.08
C VAL A 104 6.11 -6.42 -9.88
N ALA A 105 5.78 -7.64 -9.43
CA ALA A 105 6.49 -8.30 -8.37
C ALA A 105 7.92 -8.64 -8.83
N ILE A 106 8.84 -8.54 -7.89
CA ILE A 106 10.24 -8.94 -8.07
C ILE A 106 10.50 -10.19 -7.24
N SER A 107 11.43 -11.03 -7.68
CA SER A 107 11.76 -12.24 -6.92
C SER A 107 12.40 -11.89 -5.59
N PHE A 108 12.02 -12.57 -4.52
CA PHE A 108 12.68 -12.49 -3.22
C PHE A 108 14.15 -12.92 -3.29
N ASP A 109 14.43 -13.88 -4.16
CA ASP A 109 15.79 -14.37 -4.42
C ASP A 109 16.65 -13.38 -5.20
N SER A 110 16.10 -12.24 -5.65
CA SER A 110 16.88 -11.27 -6.41
C SER A 110 18.04 -10.74 -5.55
N PRO A 111 19.26 -10.64 -6.11
CA PRO A 111 20.39 -10.08 -5.38
C PRO A 111 20.15 -8.61 -5.06
N VAL A 112 20.74 -8.14 -3.98
CA VAL A 112 20.79 -6.70 -3.65
C VAL A 112 21.95 -6.07 -4.40
N ASP A 113 21.68 -4.97 -5.10
CA ASP A 113 22.71 -4.24 -5.85
C ASP A 113 23.86 -3.79 -4.94
N GLY A 114 25.09 -4.12 -5.35
CA GLY A 114 26.31 -3.75 -4.63
C GLY A 114 26.75 -4.74 -3.54
N THR A 115 26.07 -5.88 -3.41
CA THR A 115 26.45 -6.97 -2.49
C THR A 115 26.31 -8.32 -3.18
N GLU A 116 27.32 -9.19 -3.06
CA GLU A 116 27.28 -10.52 -3.70
C GLU A 116 26.50 -11.55 -2.86
N ASP A 117 26.40 -11.33 -1.54
CA ASP A 117 25.89 -12.34 -0.59
C ASP A 117 24.49 -12.06 -0.05
N LEU A 118 23.85 -10.94 -0.40
CA LEU A 118 22.53 -10.57 0.12
C LEU A 118 21.45 -10.62 -0.95
N ARG A 119 20.32 -11.20 -0.57
CA ARG A 119 19.09 -11.24 -1.37
C ARG A 119 18.06 -10.26 -0.79
N LEU A 120 17.03 -9.95 -1.58
CA LEU A 120 15.94 -9.07 -1.12
C LEU A 120 15.21 -9.66 0.09
N GLU A 121 15.10 -11.00 0.19
CA GLU A 121 14.52 -11.65 1.36
C GLU A 121 15.27 -11.34 2.67
N ASP A 122 16.60 -11.25 2.63
CA ASP A 122 17.43 -10.97 3.80
C ASP A 122 17.21 -9.55 4.34
N MET A 123 16.69 -8.65 3.50
CA MET A 123 16.41 -7.26 3.84
C MET A 123 15.01 -7.06 4.45
N ILE A 124 14.17 -8.09 4.45
CA ILE A 124 12.81 -7.99 4.98
C ILE A 124 12.85 -8.25 6.47
N VAL A 125 12.44 -7.24 7.22
CA VAL A 125 12.31 -7.34 8.68
C VAL A 125 11.16 -8.28 9.01
N ASP A 126 11.44 -9.27 9.86
CA ASP A 126 10.40 -10.07 10.49
C ASP A 126 9.70 -9.25 11.59
N ASP A 127 8.54 -8.71 11.24
CA ASP A 127 7.69 -7.93 12.15
C ASP A 127 7.37 -8.68 13.46
N THR A 128 7.34 -10.02 13.45
CA THR A 128 7.04 -10.82 14.63
C THR A 128 8.22 -10.89 15.59
N ALA A 129 9.44 -10.99 15.06
CA ALA A 129 10.68 -10.92 15.83
C ALA A 129 10.89 -9.50 16.39
N GLU A 130 10.62 -8.47 15.58
CA GLU A 130 10.71 -7.07 16.02
C GLU A 130 9.67 -6.74 17.11
N ALA A 131 8.47 -7.28 17.01
CA ALA A 131 7.41 -7.08 18.00
C ALA A 131 7.80 -7.57 19.40
N TYR A 132 8.68 -8.57 19.52
CA TYR A 132 9.18 -9.02 20.83
C TYR A 132 10.03 -7.95 21.51
N TYR A 133 10.96 -7.32 20.77
CA TYR A 133 11.80 -6.25 21.28
C TYR A 133 11.00 -4.98 21.56
N ARG A 134 10.10 -4.58 20.64
CA ARG A 134 9.19 -3.45 20.87
C ARG A 134 8.34 -3.66 22.12
N ARG A 135 7.79 -4.87 22.35
CA ARG A 135 7.01 -5.15 23.58
C ARG A 135 7.79 -4.96 24.88
N ILE A 136 9.09 -5.28 24.89
CA ILE A 136 9.92 -5.13 26.09
C ILE A 136 10.18 -3.65 26.38
N GLU A 137 10.51 -2.86 25.36
CA GLU A 137 10.70 -1.40 25.50
C GLU A 137 9.37 -0.68 25.79
N ASP A 138 8.27 -1.18 25.25
CA ASP A 138 6.95 -0.54 25.32
C ASP A 138 6.16 -0.88 26.60
N ALA A 139 6.48 -1.97 27.32
CA ALA A 139 5.66 -2.40 28.45
C ALA A 139 5.60 -1.36 29.58
N ASP A 140 6.76 -0.85 30.03
CA ASP A 140 6.85 0.16 31.08
C ASP A 140 6.29 1.52 30.61
N PHE A 141 6.49 1.84 29.33
CA PHE A 141 5.88 3.00 28.69
C PHE A 141 4.35 2.92 28.74
N TRP A 142 3.75 1.84 28.22
CA TRP A 142 2.29 1.68 28.21
C TRP A 142 1.71 1.54 29.61
N LEU A 143 2.43 0.96 30.58
CA LEU A 143 2.02 0.97 31.98
C LEU A 143 1.92 2.41 32.52
N SER A 144 2.92 3.25 32.23
CA SER A 144 2.93 4.66 32.63
C SER A 144 1.82 5.46 31.95
N VAL A 145 1.63 5.26 30.63
CA VAL A 145 0.53 5.87 29.86
C VAL A 145 -0.83 5.44 30.40
N ASN A 146 -1.02 4.14 30.69
CA ASN A 146 -2.25 3.61 31.28
C ASN A 146 -2.52 4.24 32.66
N GLY A 147 -1.49 4.39 33.50
CA GLY A 147 -1.59 5.05 34.81
C GLY A 147 -2.06 6.51 34.69
N LEU A 148 -1.45 7.27 33.77
CA LEU A 148 -1.81 8.65 33.47
C LEU A 148 -3.27 8.77 32.99
N ILE A 149 -3.67 7.95 32.02
CA ILE A 149 -5.03 8.00 31.46
C ILE A 149 -6.07 7.61 32.52
N ASN A 150 -5.80 6.58 33.32
CA ASN A 150 -6.69 6.20 34.42
C ASN A 150 -6.84 7.30 35.46
N THR A 151 -5.74 7.98 35.81
CA THR A 151 -5.77 9.16 36.69
C THR A 151 -6.62 10.28 36.08
N ALA A 152 -6.48 10.55 34.78
CA ALA A 152 -7.27 11.55 34.07
C ALA A 152 -8.77 11.19 34.04
N ILE A 153 -9.10 9.91 33.81
CA ILE A 153 -10.47 9.41 33.87
C ILE A 153 -11.05 9.60 35.27
N GLY A 154 -10.28 9.31 36.33
CA GLY A 154 -10.69 9.51 37.72
C GLY A 154 -11.07 10.96 38.05
N HIS A 155 -10.50 11.95 37.35
CA HIS A 155 -10.80 13.38 37.53
C HIS A 155 -12.07 13.86 36.80
N ILE A 156 -12.70 13.03 35.98
CA ILE A 156 -13.97 13.37 35.30
C ILE A 156 -15.07 13.44 36.36
N ARG A 157 -15.70 14.59 36.56
CA ARG A 157 -16.77 14.80 37.56
C ARG A 157 -18.12 14.22 37.17
N ASP A 158 -18.36 14.03 35.88
CA ASP A 158 -19.62 13.47 35.36
C ASP A 158 -19.57 11.94 35.45
N ASP A 159 -20.23 11.34 36.45
CA ASP A 159 -20.12 9.90 36.73
C ASP A 159 -20.54 9.04 35.52
N LYS A 160 -21.67 9.36 34.87
CA LYS A 160 -22.10 8.64 33.65
C LYS A 160 -21.09 8.76 32.51
N GLY A 161 -20.50 9.94 32.36
CA GLY A 161 -19.48 10.20 31.36
C GLY A 161 -18.15 9.50 31.68
N ARG A 162 -17.78 9.44 32.96
CA ARG A 162 -16.61 8.72 33.48
C ARG A 162 -16.73 7.23 33.18
N ASP A 163 -17.85 6.62 33.51
CA ASP A 163 -18.08 5.18 33.30
C ASP A 163 -18.03 4.81 31.81
N LEU A 164 -18.60 5.66 30.95
CA LEU A 164 -18.51 5.47 29.50
C LEU A 164 -17.08 5.53 28.99
N VAL A 165 -16.34 6.59 29.33
CA VAL A 165 -14.95 6.75 28.87
C VAL A 165 -14.08 5.61 29.41
N ARG A 166 -14.28 5.22 30.67
CA ARG A 166 -13.57 4.10 31.29
C ARG A 166 -13.86 2.79 30.56
N TYR A 167 -15.13 2.48 30.32
CA TYR A 167 -15.51 1.25 29.63
C TYR A 167 -14.96 1.22 28.19
N MET A 168 -15.06 2.33 27.46
CA MET A 168 -14.50 2.44 26.10
C MET A 168 -12.99 2.25 26.09
N PHE A 169 -12.28 2.80 27.09
CA PHE A 169 -10.83 2.68 27.21
C PHE A 169 -10.38 1.23 27.38
N TYR A 170 -11.03 0.46 28.25
CA TYR A 170 -10.64 -0.93 28.51
C TYR A 170 -11.12 -1.93 27.44
N ASN A 171 -12.20 -1.63 26.73
CA ASN A 171 -12.82 -2.57 25.78
C ASN A 171 -12.63 -2.20 24.31
N GLY A 172 -11.98 -1.06 24.01
CA GLY A 172 -11.72 -0.64 22.63
C GLY A 172 -12.98 -0.44 21.78
N CYS A 173 -14.11 -0.11 22.41
CA CYS A 173 -15.43 -0.10 21.78
C CYS A 173 -15.94 1.32 21.53
N ASN A 174 -16.98 1.46 20.70
CA ASN A 174 -17.61 2.76 20.46
C ASN A 174 -18.61 3.14 21.57
N ILE A 175 -19.06 4.41 21.59
CA ILE A 175 -20.00 4.92 22.61
C ILE A 175 -21.33 4.17 22.63
N LYS A 176 -21.82 3.67 21.48
CA LYS A 176 -23.10 2.96 21.40
C LYS A 176 -22.97 1.60 22.09
N GLU A 177 -21.88 0.89 21.82
CA GLU A 177 -21.56 -0.39 22.48
C GLU A 177 -21.37 -0.21 23.98
N ALA A 178 -20.58 0.79 24.40
CA ALA A 178 -20.37 1.09 25.82
C ALA A 178 -21.68 1.46 26.52
N SER A 179 -22.50 2.32 25.89
CA SER A 179 -23.79 2.73 26.45
C SER A 179 -24.79 1.57 26.55
N LYS A 180 -24.77 0.65 25.58
CA LYS A 180 -25.60 -0.54 25.61
C LYS A 180 -25.17 -1.48 26.74
N ALA A 181 -23.87 -1.71 26.88
CA ALA A 181 -23.30 -2.58 27.92
C ALA A 181 -23.56 -2.05 29.34
N LEU A 182 -23.41 -0.74 29.55
CA LEU A 182 -23.56 -0.12 30.88
C LEU A 182 -25.01 0.18 31.26
N TYR A 183 -25.85 0.55 30.28
CA TYR A 183 -27.17 1.14 30.56
C TYR A 183 -28.36 0.47 29.87
N GLY A 184 -28.17 -0.63 29.12
CA GLY A 184 -29.29 -1.46 28.65
C GLY A 184 -30.18 -0.89 27.51
N ASN A 185 -29.88 0.32 27.01
CA ASN A 185 -30.44 0.98 25.80
C ASN A 185 -31.79 1.73 25.96
N VAL A 186 -31.78 3.08 25.88
CA VAL A 186 -32.95 3.98 25.61
C VAL A 186 -32.53 5.28 24.90
N SER A 187 -31.36 5.85 25.22
CA SER A 187 -30.75 6.99 24.49
C SER A 187 -29.28 7.09 24.85
N VAL A 188 -28.40 7.27 23.86
CA VAL A 188 -26.95 7.41 24.11
C VAL A 188 -26.69 8.77 24.76
N PRO A 189 -26.07 8.82 25.95
CA PRO A 189 -25.87 10.07 26.68
C PRO A 189 -24.67 10.86 26.12
N TYR A 190 -24.78 11.29 24.87
CA TYR A 190 -23.73 12.01 24.14
C TYR A 190 -23.23 13.25 24.88
N ASP A 191 -24.11 13.95 25.59
CA ASP A 191 -23.73 15.16 26.33
C ASP A 191 -22.83 14.83 27.53
N HIS A 192 -23.12 13.73 28.24
CA HIS A 192 -22.26 13.25 29.32
C HIS A 192 -20.89 12.83 28.79
N TYR A 193 -20.85 12.12 27.67
CA TYR A 193 -19.60 11.74 27.00
C TYR A 193 -18.79 12.97 26.53
N LYS A 194 -19.43 13.95 25.87
CA LYS A 194 -18.77 15.18 25.42
C LYS A 194 -18.21 15.98 26.60
N ARG A 195 -18.96 16.11 27.70
CA ARG A 195 -18.48 16.76 28.93
C ARG A 195 -17.31 16.01 29.54
N ALA A 196 -17.37 14.68 29.60
CA ALA A 196 -16.29 13.84 30.10
C ALA A 196 -15.00 13.99 29.27
N LEU A 197 -15.10 13.93 27.94
CA LEU A 197 -13.95 14.17 27.06
C LEU A 197 -13.36 15.58 27.21
N ARG A 198 -14.21 16.59 27.42
CA ARG A 198 -13.73 17.96 27.67
C ARG A 198 -12.95 18.02 28.98
N GLN A 199 -13.49 17.46 30.05
CA GLN A 199 -12.81 17.43 31.36
C GLN A 199 -11.51 16.64 31.33
N LEU A 200 -11.48 15.50 30.63
CA LEU A 200 -10.28 14.71 30.41
C LEU A 200 -9.22 15.52 29.65
N LYS A 201 -9.61 16.21 28.56
CA LYS A 201 -8.70 17.10 27.82
C LYS A 201 -8.19 18.26 28.66
N ASP A 202 -9.05 18.86 29.49
CA ASP A 202 -8.68 19.97 30.36
C ASP A 202 -7.72 19.53 31.46
N TYR A 203 -7.90 18.33 32.00
CA TYR A 203 -6.98 17.71 32.95
C TYR A 203 -5.60 17.49 32.31
N LEU A 204 -5.54 16.86 31.14
CA LEU A 204 -4.30 16.61 30.41
C LEU A 204 -3.59 17.90 29.95
N ARG A 205 -4.29 19.04 29.90
CA ARG A 205 -3.70 20.34 29.55
C ARG A 205 -3.01 21.03 30.72
N ARG A 206 -3.23 20.59 31.97
CA ARG A 206 -2.60 21.17 33.17
C ARG A 206 -1.09 21.11 33.05
N SER A 207 -0.40 22.16 33.51
CA SER A 207 1.06 22.27 33.41
C SER A 207 1.78 21.14 34.14
N THR A 208 1.27 20.70 35.29
CA THR A 208 1.81 19.56 36.06
C THR A 208 1.67 18.25 35.29
N VAL A 209 0.50 17.97 34.76
CA VAL A 209 0.21 16.75 33.98
C VAL A 209 1.01 16.75 32.68
N LYS A 210 1.22 17.91 32.05
CA LYS A 210 2.12 18.02 30.89
C LYS A 210 3.56 17.65 31.23
N LYS A 211 4.08 18.04 32.40
CA LYS A 211 5.43 17.63 32.82
C LYS A 211 5.52 16.13 33.07
N GLU A 212 4.45 15.53 33.62
CA GLU A 212 4.34 14.08 33.78
C GLU A 212 4.30 13.37 32.43
N MET A 213 3.51 13.89 31.47
CA MET A 213 3.51 13.41 30.09
C MET A 213 4.90 13.51 29.44
N GLU A 214 5.60 14.63 29.61
CA GLU A 214 6.99 14.80 29.14
C GLU A 214 7.92 13.76 29.79
N ALA A 215 7.76 13.46 31.09
CA ALA A 215 8.57 12.46 31.78
C ALA A 215 8.29 11.02 31.33
N ILE A 216 7.06 10.73 30.88
CA ILE A 216 6.65 9.43 30.32
C ILE A 216 7.12 9.27 28.86
N GLY A 217 7.50 10.36 28.17
CA GLY A 217 7.82 10.35 26.73
C GLY A 217 6.59 10.56 25.83
N LEU A 218 5.48 11.10 26.36
CA LEU A 218 4.28 11.45 25.59
C LEU A 218 4.36 12.82 24.89
N ASP A 219 5.44 13.58 25.08
CA ASP A 219 5.65 14.88 24.44
C ASP A 219 6.22 14.81 23.03
N ASP A 220 6.62 13.61 22.58
CA ASP A 220 7.21 13.33 21.26
C ASP A 220 6.25 13.46 20.06
N TYR A 221 5.00 13.87 20.29
CA TYR A 221 4.08 14.14 19.18
C TYR A 221 4.41 15.48 18.50
N VAL A 222 5.10 15.35 17.37
CA VAL A 222 5.11 16.19 16.17
C VAL A 222 4.06 17.32 16.19
N ARG A 223 4.47 18.51 16.67
CA ARG A 223 3.63 19.72 16.61
C ARG A 223 3.77 20.39 15.25
N GLY A 224 2.65 20.80 14.65
CA GLY A 224 2.66 21.52 13.39
C GLY A 224 2.94 20.63 12.17
N TRP A 225 2.39 19.43 12.18
CA TRP A 225 2.25 18.59 11.00
C TRP A 225 1.27 19.24 10.00
N GLY A 226 1.68 19.28 8.73
CA GLY A 226 0.91 19.87 7.61
C GLY A 226 1.66 20.97 6.86
N VAL A 227 1.44 21.05 5.55
CA VAL A 227 2.16 21.94 4.60
C VAL A 227 2.17 23.40 5.06
N ARG A 228 1.08 23.90 5.64
CA ARG A 228 1.00 25.27 6.17
C ARG A 228 1.96 25.49 7.33
N LYS A 229 2.00 24.57 8.30
CA LYS A 229 2.85 24.68 9.48
C LYS A 229 4.33 24.47 9.12
N TRP A 230 4.62 23.59 8.18
CA TRP A 230 5.96 23.45 7.60
C TRP A 230 6.47 24.77 6.99
N LYS A 231 5.63 25.48 6.22
CA LYS A 231 5.96 26.82 5.70
C LYS A 231 6.14 27.85 6.82
N GLU A 232 5.26 27.86 7.83
CA GLU A 232 5.37 28.76 8.99
C GLU A 232 6.67 28.52 9.80
N HIS A 233 7.19 27.29 9.81
CA HIS A 233 8.46 26.92 10.46
C HIS A 233 9.66 26.97 9.51
N LYS A 234 9.63 27.82 8.47
CA LYS A 234 10.72 28.03 7.50
C LYS A 234 11.19 26.73 6.83
N PHE A 235 10.26 25.87 6.44
CA PHE A 235 10.54 24.59 5.78
C PHE A 235 11.26 23.56 6.66
N THR A 236 11.22 23.75 7.97
CA THR A 236 11.71 22.77 8.95
C THR A 236 10.63 21.73 9.18
N SER A 237 10.99 20.44 9.10
CA SER A 237 10.05 19.37 9.42
C SER A 237 9.63 19.47 10.88
N SER A 238 8.44 18.95 11.18
CA SER A 238 7.89 19.00 12.53
C SER A 238 8.65 18.12 13.53
N VAL A 239 9.45 17.17 13.05
CA VAL A 239 10.39 16.36 13.87
C VAL A 239 11.63 17.19 14.20
N GLU A 240 12.28 17.79 13.19
CA GLU A 240 13.45 18.66 13.38
C GLU A 240 13.13 19.85 14.31
N LEU A 241 11.96 20.46 14.16
CA LEU A 241 11.52 21.55 15.04
C LEU A 241 11.42 21.13 16.51
N VAL A 242 10.96 19.91 16.77
CA VAL A 242 10.85 19.37 18.13
C VAL A 242 12.26 19.09 18.66
N ALA A 243 13.11 18.42 17.88
CA ALA A 243 14.50 18.13 18.25
C ALA A 243 15.27 19.41 18.63
N VAL A 244 15.19 20.46 17.82
CA VAL A 244 15.84 21.76 18.12
C VAL A 244 15.33 22.35 19.44
N ARG A 245 14.02 22.27 19.72
CA ARG A 245 13.46 22.77 20.99
C ARG A 245 13.95 21.97 22.20
N HIS A 246 14.19 20.66 22.05
CA HIS A 246 14.75 19.84 23.13
C HIS A 246 16.18 20.26 23.43
N ILE A 247 17.00 20.43 22.39
CA ILE A 247 18.38 20.91 22.52
C ILE A 247 18.39 22.29 23.21
N ASP A 248 17.57 23.25 22.75
CA ASP A 248 17.48 24.57 23.39
C ASP A 248 17.00 24.51 24.85
N LYS A 249 16.10 23.56 25.19
CA LYS A 249 15.63 23.37 26.57
C LYS A 249 16.73 22.77 27.44
N GLN A 250 17.51 21.81 26.93
CA GLN A 250 18.63 21.19 27.64
C GLN A 250 19.74 22.21 27.90
N MET A 251 20.17 22.94 26.87
CA MET A 251 21.18 23.99 27.00
C MET A 251 20.77 25.04 28.05
N ARG A 252 19.52 25.52 28.01
CA ARG A 252 19.02 26.46 29.04
C ARG A 252 19.00 25.87 30.45
N ARG A 253 18.77 24.57 30.62
CA ARG A 253 18.81 23.92 31.94
C ARG A 253 20.25 23.82 32.45
N GLU A 254 21.19 23.51 31.57
CA GLU A 254 22.62 23.45 31.86
C GLU A 254 23.17 24.83 32.22
N ASP A 255 22.88 25.85 31.41
CA ASP A 255 23.26 27.25 31.67
C ASP A 255 22.75 27.73 33.05
N ILE A 256 21.50 27.43 33.40
CA ILE A 256 20.91 27.79 34.70
C ILE A 256 21.57 27.02 35.84
N ALA A 257 21.90 25.74 35.64
CA ALA A 257 22.57 24.93 36.66
C ALA A 257 23.99 25.42 36.94
N ASP A 258 24.69 25.90 35.91
CA ASP A 258 26.03 26.48 36.03
C ASP A 258 26.02 27.87 36.68
N ILE A 259 24.93 28.64 36.56
CA ILE A 259 24.74 29.93 37.26
C ILE A 259 24.46 29.75 38.76
N ILE A 260 23.93 28.59 39.17
CA ILE A 260 23.53 28.31 40.57
C ILE A 260 24.66 27.62 41.37
N LYS A 261 25.70 27.13 40.71
CA LYS A 261 26.93 26.60 41.33
C LYS A 261 27.88 27.73 41.76
#